data_AF-A0A8I3S1Z3-F1
#
_entry.id   AF-A0A8I3S1Z3-F1
#
_cell.length_a   1.000
_cell.length_b   1.000
_cell.length_c   1.000
_cell.angle_alpha   90.00
_cell.angle_beta   90.00
_cell.angle_gamma   90.00
#
_symmetry.space_group_name_H-M   'P 1'
#
loop_
_entity.id
_entity.type
_entity.pdbx_description
1 polymer ?
#
loop_
_entity_poly.entity_id
_entity_poly.type
_entity_poly.pdbx_seq_one_letter_code
_entity_poly.pdbx_strand_id
1 'polypeptide(L)'
;MAFIHLDVGFLYTLLVCTAFGSMLSNAEIKVNPPQDFEIVDPGYLGYLSLQWQPPLFPDNFKECTIEYELKYRNIDSENWKTIITKNLHYKDGFDLNKGIEAKINTLLPAQCTNGSEVRSSWAETTYWTSPQGNRETKIQDMDCVYYNWQYLVCSWKPGMGVHFDTNYQLFYWYEGLDHSAECTDYIKVNGKNMGCRFPYLESSDYKDFYICVNGSSESQPIRPSYFIFQLQNIVKPMPPDYLSLTVKNSEEINLKWNMPKGPIPAKCFIYEIEFTEDGTTWVTTTVENEIQITRTSNESQKLCFLVRSKVNIYCSDDGIWSEWSDEQCWKGDIWKETLVFFLIPFAFVSIFVLVITCLLLYKQRALLKTFRDQKAEAFEITKKPFKSTSTFQTN
;
A
#
# COMPACT_ATOMS: atom_id res chain seq x y z
N MET A 1 71.18 55.37 -55.96
CA MET A 1 70.39 54.67 -57.00
C MET A 1 71.29 53.60 -57.58
N ALA A 2 71.01 52.31 -57.60
CA ALA A 2 69.79 51.56 -57.34
C ALA A 2 70.23 50.16 -56.85
N PHE A 3 69.56 49.65 -55.82
CA PHE A 3 69.54 48.23 -55.50
C PHE A 3 68.12 47.72 -55.82
N ILE A 4 68.03 46.42 -56.08
CA ILE A 4 66.81 45.61 -56.27
C ILE A 4 66.49 45.33 -57.74
N HIS A 5 67.20 44.33 -58.28
CA HIS A 5 66.71 43.44 -59.35
C HIS A 5 66.72 42.03 -58.72
N LEU A 6 65.63 41.67 -58.05
CA LEU A 6 64.68 40.66 -58.53
C LEU A 6 65.31 39.28 -58.66
N ASP A 7 65.21 38.47 -57.60
CA ASP A 7 65.29 37.03 -57.73
C ASP A 7 63.87 36.45 -57.82
N VAL A 8 63.40 36.40 -59.07
CA VAL A 8 62.08 35.89 -59.51
C VAL A 8 61.89 34.41 -59.13
N GLY A 9 62.97 33.68 -58.78
CA GLY A 9 62.90 32.31 -58.27
C GLY A 9 62.34 32.19 -56.86
N PHE A 10 62.57 33.18 -55.98
CA PHE A 10 62.13 33.12 -54.58
C PHE A 10 60.64 33.43 -54.42
N LEU A 11 60.08 34.26 -55.32
CA LEU A 11 58.65 34.54 -55.38
C LEU A 11 57.86 33.35 -55.94
N TYR A 12 58.45 32.55 -56.84
CA TYR A 12 57.76 31.38 -57.40
C TYR A 12 57.69 30.21 -56.40
N THR A 13 58.73 30.01 -55.58
CA THR A 13 58.71 29.00 -54.50
C THR A 13 57.79 29.41 -53.35
N LEU A 14 57.68 30.70 -53.03
CA LEU A 14 56.67 31.20 -52.08
C LEU A 14 55.24 31.14 -52.62
N LEU A 15 55.02 31.35 -53.93
CA LEU A 15 53.70 31.21 -54.57
C LEU A 15 53.25 29.74 -54.70
N VAL A 16 54.18 28.81 -54.94
CA VAL A 16 53.87 27.38 -54.97
C VAL A 16 53.59 26.87 -53.54
N CYS A 17 54.29 27.36 -52.52
CA CYS A 17 53.98 27.02 -51.13
C CYS A 17 52.68 27.64 -50.60
N THR A 18 52.25 28.80 -51.09
CA THR A 18 50.93 29.37 -50.73
C THR A 18 49.77 28.78 -51.54
N ALA A 19 50.04 28.20 -52.73
CA ALA A 19 49.04 27.47 -53.50
C ALA A 19 48.86 26.00 -53.05
N PHE A 20 49.89 25.37 -52.46
CA PHE A 20 49.80 24.02 -51.88
C PHE A 20 49.55 24.01 -50.36
N GLY A 21 49.59 25.16 -49.70
CA GLY A 21 49.43 25.30 -48.24
C GLY A 21 47.99 25.25 -47.72
N SER A 22 46.97 25.03 -48.55
CA SER A 22 45.57 25.10 -48.13
C SER A 22 44.66 24.08 -48.81
N MET A 23 45.07 22.82 -48.87
CA MET A 23 44.13 21.70 -49.08
C MET A 23 44.37 20.58 -48.06
N LEU A 24 44.56 20.94 -46.78
CA LEU A 24 44.12 20.03 -45.73
C LEU A 24 42.62 20.25 -45.59
N SER A 25 41.83 19.60 -46.45
CA SER A 25 40.43 19.38 -46.12
C SER A 25 40.44 18.59 -44.81
N ASN A 26 40.13 19.26 -43.69
CA ASN A 26 39.67 18.56 -42.50
C ASN A 26 38.39 17.86 -42.92
N ALA A 27 38.51 16.64 -43.44
CA ALA A 27 37.37 15.82 -43.77
C ALA A 27 36.67 15.56 -42.44
N GLU A 28 35.52 16.20 -42.26
CA GLU A 28 34.65 15.97 -41.12
C GLU A 28 34.38 14.47 -41.03
N ILE A 29 34.82 13.84 -39.93
CA ILE A 29 34.58 12.42 -39.71
C ILE A 29 33.07 12.25 -39.57
N LYS A 30 32.46 11.52 -40.51
CA LYS A 30 31.03 11.20 -40.52
C LYS A 30 30.85 9.71 -40.30
N VAL A 31 29.82 9.37 -39.51
CA VAL A 31 29.43 7.98 -39.24
C VAL A 31 27.99 7.76 -39.69
N ASN A 32 27.74 6.59 -40.28
CA ASN A 32 26.42 6.23 -40.77
C ASN A 32 25.51 5.80 -39.61
N PRO A 33 24.19 5.98 -39.73
CA PRO A 33 23.23 5.44 -38.77
C PRO A 33 23.19 3.91 -38.82
N PRO A 34 22.74 3.25 -37.73
CA PRO A 34 22.53 1.81 -37.71
C PRO A 34 21.58 1.34 -38.82
N GLN A 35 21.79 0.12 -39.32
CA GLN A 35 20.94 -0.47 -40.36
C GLN A 35 19.81 -1.29 -39.75
N ASP A 36 18.76 -1.54 -40.53
CA ASP A 36 17.66 -2.45 -40.19
C ASP A 36 17.08 -2.22 -38.78
N PHE A 37 16.90 -0.95 -38.41
CA PHE A 37 16.37 -0.60 -37.09
C PHE A 37 14.87 -0.87 -37.03
N GLU A 38 14.48 -1.84 -36.22
CA GLU A 38 13.10 -2.29 -36.08
C GLU A 38 12.72 -2.59 -34.63
N ILE A 39 11.41 -2.58 -34.38
CA ILE A 39 10.80 -3.01 -33.12
C ILE A 39 10.05 -4.31 -33.41
N VAL A 40 10.42 -5.36 -32.69
CA VAL A 40 9.89 -6.71 -32.86
C VAL A 40 9.08 -7.09 -31.63
N ASP A 41 7.86 -7.58 -31.85
CA ASP A 41 6.99 -8.12 -30.81
C ASP A 41 7.11 -9.65 -30.75
N PRO A 42 7.73 -10.20 -29.70
CA PRO A 42 7.87 -11.65 -29.52
C PRO A 42 6.57 -12.33 -29.06
N GLY A 43 5.48 -11.59 -28.81
CA GLY A 43 4.23 -12.13 -28.28
C GLY A 43 4.12 -12.11 -26.74
N TYR A 44 4.96 -11.30 -26.08
CA TYR A 44 5.03 -11.16 -24.63
C TYR A 44 4.21 -9.98 -24.09
N LEU A 45 3.11 -9.67 -24.77
CA LEU A 45 2.03 -8.78 -24.31
C LEU A 45 2.45 -7.34 -23.97
N GLY A 46 3.64 -6.91 -24.43
CA GLY A 46 4.18 -5.57 -24.19
C GLY A 46 5.69 -5.54 -23.99
N TYR A 47 6.33 -6.67 -23.73
CA TYR A 47 7.78 -6.75 -23.69
C TYR A 47 8.36 -6.89 -25.11
N LEU A 48 8.84 -5.78 -25.67
CA LEU A 48 9.28 -5.67 -27.06
C LEU A 48 10.81 -5.68 -27.18
N SER A 49 11.31 -6.06 -28.36
CA SER A 49 12.73 -6.04 -28.68
C SER A 49 13.00 -5.00 -29.75
N LEU A 50 13.87 -4.03 -29.45
CA LEU A 50 14.43 -3.09 -30.41
C LEU A 50 15.72 -3.69 -30.94
N GLN A 51 15.85 -3.83 -32.27
CA GLN A 51 16.98 -4.53 -32.90
C GLN A 51 17.52 -3.71 -34.07
N TRP A 52 18.82 -3.78 -34.31
CA TRP A 52 19.49 -3.09 -35.41
C TRP A 52 20.76 -3.84 -35.82
N GLN A 53 21.27 -3.50 -37.01
CA GLN A 53 22.57 -3.96 -37.51
C GLN A 53 23.61 -2.82 -37.45
N PRO A 54 24.91 -3.17 -37.35
CA PRO A 54 25.97 -2.17 -37.37
C PRO A 54 25.91 -1.30 -38.64
N PRO A 55 26.31 -0.02 -38.56
CA PRO A 55 26.36 0.84 -39.73
C PRO A 55 27.44 0.36 -40.71
N LEU A 56 27.28 0.69 -42.00
CA LEU A 56 28.32 0.42 -43.00
C LEU A 56 29.52 1.34 -42.75
N PHE A 57 30.65 0.75 -42.37
CA PHE A 57 31.91 1.47 -42.16
C PHE A 57 32.78 1.47 -43.42
N PRO A 58 33.45 2.58 -43.73
CA PRO A 58 34.72 2.55 -44.47
C PRO A 58 35.75 1.75 -43.65
N ASP A 59 36.68 1.04 -44.31
CA ASP A 59 37.64 0.10 -43.69
C ASP A 59 38.47 0.64 -42.49
N ASN A 60 38.52 1.96 -42.27
CA ASN A 60 39.34 2.64 -41.27
C ASN A 60 38.87 2.52 -39.80
N PHE A 61 37.68 1.96 -39.52
CA PHE A 61 37.11 1.92 -38.16
C PHE A 61 36.99 0.51 -37.56
N LYS A 62 37.61 -0.52 -38.17
CA LYS A 62 37.47 -1.93 -37.75
C LYS A 62 37.89 -2.23 -36.31
N GLU A 63 38.76 -1.41 -35.71
CA GLU A 63 39.25 -1.57 -34.33
C GLU A 63 38.53 -0.66 -33.32
N CYS A 64 37.57 0.15 -33.75
CA CYS A 64 36.81 1.02 -32.86
C CYS A 64 35.67 0.27 -32.18
N THR A 65 35.52 0.45 -30.85
CA THR A 65 34.31 0.02 -30.14
C THR A 65 33.21 1.06 -30.33
N ILE A 66 32.22 0.73 -31.13
CA ILE A 66 31.08 1.61 -31.45
C ILE A 66 29.99 1.46 -30.37
N GLU A 67 29.36 2.57 -30.04
CA GLU A 67 28.21 2.64 -29.14
C GLU A 67 26.98 3.17 -29.88
N TYR A 68 25.81 2.97 -29.29
CA TYR A 68 24.55 3.41 -29.85
C TYR A 68 23.74 4.17 -28.80
N GLU A 69 23.31 5.38 -29.13
CA GLU A 69 22.35 6.14 -28.32
C GLU A 69 20.95 5.78 -28.82
N LEU A 70 20.22 5.00 -28.02
CA LEU A 70 18.84 4.61 -28.30
C LEU A 70 17.88 5.44 -27.45
N LYS A 71 16.89 6.05 -28.10
CA LYS A 71 15.78 6.76 -27.46
C LYS A 71 14.46 6.11 -27.84
N TYR A 72 13.60 5.85 -26.87
CA TYR A 72 12.30 5.23 -27.11
C TYR A 72 11.23 5.72 -26.11
N ARG A 73 9.96 5.62 -26.50
CA ARG A 73 8.80 5.91 -25.65
C ARG A 73 7.49 5.38 -26.25
N ASN A 74 6.44 5.29 -25.43
CA ASN A 74 5.08 5.35 -25.94
C ASN A 74 4.78 6.76 -26.46
N ILE A 75 4.06 6.89 -27.58
CA ILE A 75 3.90 8.15 -28.34
C ILE A 75 3.26 9.29 -27.56
N ASP A 76 2.45 9.00 -26.55
CA ASP A 76 1.81 9.98 -25.70
C ASP A 76 2.65 10.39 -24.47
N SER A 77 3.79 9.73 -24.26
CA SER A 77 4.71 10.08 -23.19
C SER A 77 5.52 11.31 -23.57
N GLU A 78 5.59 12.31 -22.69
CA GLU A 78 6.40 13.51 -22.94
C GLU A 78 7.91 13.22 -22.89
N ASN A 79 8.31 12.22 -22.10
CA ASN A 79 9.72 11.94 -21.80
C ASN A 79 10.26 10.77 -22.62
N TRP A 80 11.42 10.96 -23.24
CA TRP A 80 12.16 9.89 -23.90
C TRP A 80 13.01 9.12 -22.88
N LYS A 81 12.86 7.80 -22.84
CA LYS A 81 13.87 6.94 -22.21
C LYS A 81 15.09 6.91 -23.13
N THR A 82 16.29 7.05 -22.55
CA THR A 82 17.55 7.08 -23.30
C THR A 82 18.53 6.09 -22.69
N ILE A 83 19.12 5.25 -23.52
CA ILE A 83 20.19 4.32 -23.13
C ILE A 83 21.34 4.41 -24.11
N ILE A 84 22.55 4.13 -23.61
CA ILE A 84 23.75 3.97 -24.44
C ILE A 84 24.20 2.52 -24.31
N THR A 85 24.38 1.83 -25.43
CA THR A 85 24.74 0.41 -25.43
C THR A 85 25.70 0.06 -26.55
N LYS A 86 26.45 -1.03 -26.37
CA LYS A 86 27.30 -1.66 -27.40
C LYS A 86 26.59 -2.84 -28.07
N ASN A 87 25.48 -3.29 -27.49
CA ASN A 87 24.69 -4.39 -28.02
C ASN A 87 23.94 -3.93 -29.29
N LEU A 88 23.51 -4.91 -30.08
CA LEU A 88 22.71 -4.70 -31.30
C LEU A 88 21.20 -4.89 -31.07
N HIS A 89 20.83 -5.05 -29.81
CA HIS A 89 19.43 -5.14 -29.40
C HIS A 89 19.27 -4.62 -27.97
N TYR A 90 18.04 -4.23 -27.67
CA TYR A 90 17.59 -3.83 -26.35
C TYR A 90 16.14 -4.25 -26.16
N LYS A 91 15.72 -4.57 -24.94
CA LYS A 91 14.36 -5.01 -24.62
C LYS A 91 13.81 -4.20 -23.47
N ASP A 92 12.54 -3.81 -23.57
CA ASP A 92 11.84 -3.10 -22.49
C ASP A 92 10.31 -3.31 -22.62
N GLY A 93 9.59 -2.92 -21.57
CA GLY A 93 8.13 -2.93 -21.49
C GLY A 93 7.48 -1.70 -22.13
N PHE A 94 6.40 -1.94 -22.88
CA PHE A 94 5.62 -0.92 -23.57
C PHE A 94 4.12 -1.14 -23.44
N ASP A 95 3.36 -0.05 -23.28
CA ASP A 95 1.90 -0.10 -23.32
C ASP A 95 1.39 -0.28 -24.77
N LEU A 96 0.97 -1.50 -25.11
CA LEU A 96 0.46 -1.85 -26.44
C LEU A 96 -0.94 -1.31 -26.75
N ASN A 97 -1.60 -0.62 -25.80
CA ASN A 97 -2.78 0.16 -26.13
C ASN A 97 -2.46 1.38 -27.00
N LYS A 98 -1.18 1.75 -27.05
CA LYS A 98 -0.66 2.96 -27.67
C LYS A 98 0.44 2.58 -28.68
N GLY A 99 0.80 3.53 -29.52
CA GLY A 99 1.93 3.36 -30.42
C GLY A 99 3.25 3.60 -29.69
N ILE A 100 4.29 3.01 -30.25
CA ILE A 100 5.66 3.12 -29.77
C ILE A 100 6.47 3.81 -30.86
N GLU A 101 7.31 4.75 -30.46
CA GLU A 101 8.30 5.37 -31.34
C GLU A 101 9.69 5.26 -30.72
N ALA A 102 10.66 4.98 -31.58
CA ALA A 102 12.04 4.86 -31.20
C ALA A 102 12.94 5.47 -32.26
N LYS A 103 14.09 5.97 -31.81
CA LYS A 103 15.15 6.48 -32.67
C LYS A 103 16.51 6.13 -32.12
N ILE A 104 17.43 5.82 -33.01
CA ILE A 104 18.78 5.39 -32.68
C ILE A 104 19.81 6.13 -33.53
N ASN A 105 20.94 6.47 -32.93
CA ASN A 105 22.10 6.97 -33.66
C ASN A 105 23.35 6.18 -33.27
N THR A 106 24.34 6.19 -34.15
CA THR A 106 25.67 5.66 -33.89
C THR A 106 26.50 6.71 -33.17
N LEU A 107 27.13 6.30 -32.09
CA LEU A 107 28.04 7.09 -31.27
C LEU A 107 29.48 6.57 -31.46
N LEU A 108 30.36 7.42 -32.01
CA LEU A 108 31.79 7.15 -32.04
C LEU A 108 32.47 7.88 -30.88
N PRO A 109 33.06 7.13 -29.93
CA PRO A 109 33.83 7.73 -28.84
C PRO A 109 35.01 8.56 -29.36
N ALA A 110 35.41 9.56 -28.58
CA ALA A 110 36.56 10.42 -28.89
C ALA A 110 37.88 9.67 -29.13
N GLN A 111 37.99 8.43 -28.66
CA GLN A 111 39.15 7.55 -28.85
C GLN A 111 39.26 7.03 -30.29
N CYS A 112 38.12 6.93 -30.99
CA CYS A 112 38.05 6.44 -32.37
C CYS A 112 38.13 7.56 -33.40
N THR A 113 38.10 8.80 -32.94
CA THR A 113 38.14 10.02 -33.73
C THR A 113 39.35 10.83 -33.30
N ASN A 114 39.65 11.92 -34.00
CA ASN A 114 40.74 12.83 -33.61
C ASN A 114 40.39 13.67 -32.36
N GLY A 115 39.90 13.05 -31.29
CA GLY A 115 39.60 13.66 -29.99
C GLY A 115 38.17 14.17 -29.78
N SER A 116 37.27 13.99 -30.75
CA SER A 116 35.91 14.56 -30.71
C SER A 116 34.84 13.48 -30.85
N GLU A 117 33.86 13.43 -29.97
CA GLU A 117 32.72 12.51 -30.15
C GLU A 117 31.94 12.85 -31.44
N VAL A 118 31.66 11.83 -32.25
CA VAL A 118 30.94 11.99 -33.53
C VAL A 118 29.66 11.16 -33.46
N ARG A 119 28.55 11.76 -33.92
CA ARG A 119 27.22 11.13 -33.95
C ARG A 119 26.70 11.03 -35.38
N SER A 120 26.01 9.95 -35.70
CA SER A 120 25.28 9.84 -36.97
C SER A 120 23.99 10.65 -36.96
N SER A 121 23.30 10.70 -38.11
CA SER A 121 21.87 11.00 -38.15
C SER A 121 21.06 9.96 -37.37
N TRP A 122 19.82 10.29 -37.02
CA TRP A 122 18.89 9.35 -36.41
C TRP A 122 18.31 8.39 -37.45
N ALA A 123 18.27 7.10 -37.13
CA ALA A 123 17.35 6.14 -37.72
C ALA A 123 16.13 6.04 -36.81
N GLU A 124 14.93 6.06 -37.38
CA GLU A 124 13.67 6.11 -36.62
C GLU A 124 12.78 4.95 -37.04
N THR A 125 11.99 4.45 -36.10
CA THR A 125 11.01 3.39 -36.35
C THR A 125 9.82 3.53 -35.40
N THR A 126 8.69 2.96 -35.79
CA THR A 126 7.47 2.97 -34.97
C THR A 126 6.83 1.61 -34.98
N TYR A 127 6.12 1.28 -33.91
CA TYR A 127 5.37 0.04 -33.78
C TYR A 127 3.97 0.29 -33.26
N TRP A 128 3.01 -0.42 -33.86
CA TRP A 128 1.60 -0.38 -33.48
C TRP A 128 1.01 -1.78 -33.55
N THR A 129 0.23 -2.14 -32.54
CA THR A 129 -0.63 -3.32 -32.65
C THR A 129 -1.73 -3.04 -33.67
N SER A 130 -2.01 -4.03 -34.53
CA SER A 130 -3.06 -3.91 -35.55
C SER A 130 -4.40 -3.50 -34.90
N PRO A 131 -5.09 -2.46 -35.41
CA PRO A 131 -6.38 -2.03 -34.87
C PRO A 131 -7.46 -3.09 -35.11
N GLN A 132 -7.65 -3.99 -34.15
CA GLN A 132 -8.77 -4.94 -34.12
C GLN A 132 -9.96 -4.33 -33.36
N GLY A 133 -11.16 -4.36 -33.92
CA GLY A 133 -12.38 -3.94 -33.21
C GLY A 133 -12.50 -2.43 -32.95
N ASN A 134 -13.70 -2.01 -32.54
CA ASN A 134 -13.97 -0.62 -32.16
C ASN A 134 -13.37 -0.34 -30.76
N ARG A 135 -12.87 0.87 -30.52
CA ARG A 135 -12.36 1.31 -29.21
C ARG A 135 -13.37 1.11 -28.07
N GLU A 136 -14.67 1.25 -28.34
CA GLU A 136 -15.74 1.05 -27.35
C GLU A 136 -15.93 -0.41 -26.92
N THR A 137 -15.31 -1.36 -27.63
CA THR A 137 -15.34 -2.79 -27.28
C THR A 137 -14.27 -3.18 -26.27
N LYS A 138 -13.31 -2.28 -25.97
CA LYS A 138 -12.32 -2.51 -24.91
C LYS A 138 -13.02 -2.74 -23.58
N ILE A 139 -12.47 -3.65 -22.78
CA ILE A 139 -12.92 -3.82 -21.39
C ILE A 139 -12.74 -2.52 -20.60
N GLN A 140 -13.55 -2.36 -19.56
CA GLN A 140 -13.53 -1.22 -18.65
C GLN A 140 -13.15 -1.67 -17.24
N ASP A 141 -12.69 -0.72 -16.43
CA ASP A 141 -12.48 -0.90 -14.98
C ASP A 141 -11.68 -2.18 -14.64
N MET A 142 -10.52 -2.36 -15.29
CA MET A 142 -9.59 -3.44 -14.92
C MET A 142 -9.10 -3.19 -13.51
N ASP A 143 -9.37 -4.14 -12.62
CA ASP A 143 -8.99 -4.09 -11.21
C ASP A 143 -8.26 -5.39 -10.84
N CYS A 144 -7.05 -5.27 -10.33
CA CYS A 144 -6.20 -6.38 -9.94
C CYS A 144 -5.73 -6.18 -8.50
N VAL A 145 -5.90 -7.21 -7.68
CA VAL A 145 -5.49 -7.20 -6.28
C VAL A 145 -4.66 -8.45 -5.99
N TYR A 146 -3.45 -8.24 -5.47
CA TYR A 146 -2.58 -9.32 -5.02
C TYR A 146 -2.81 -9.60 -3.54
N TYR A 147 -3.78 -10.47 -3.26
CA TYR A 147 -4.23 -10.72 -1.90
C TYR A 147 -3.15 -11.40 -1.07
N ASN A 148 -2.81 -10.73 0.04
CA ASN A 148 -1.83 -11.15 1.03
C ASN A 148 -0.47 -11.57 0.43
N TRP A 149 -0.12 -11.04 -0.75
CA TRP A 149 1.09 -11.41 -1.50
C TRP A 149 1.16 -12.92 -1.77
N GLN A 150 0.01 -13.55 -2.04
CA GLN A 150 -0.10 -15.00 -2.14
C GLN A 150 -0.90 -15.45 -3.37
N TYR A 151 -2.01 -14.77 -3.69
CA TYR A 151 -2.81 -15.10 -4.87
C TYR A 151 -3.33 -13.83 -5.54
N LEU A 152 -3.16 -13.77 -6.86
CA LEU A 152 -3.60 -12.63 -7.68
C LEU A 152 -5.00 -12.90 -8.20
N VAL A 153 -5.85 -11.87 -8.13
CA VAL A 153 -7.17 -11.87 -8.74
C VAL A 153 -7.34 -10.59 -9.51
N CYS A 154 -7.80 -10.71 -10.75
CA CYS A 154 -8.20 -9.57 -11.56
C CYS A 154 -9.67 -9.68 -11.97
N SER A 155 -10.33 -8.55 -12.13
CA SER A 155 -11.69 -8.43 -12.63
C SER A 155 -11.83 -7.22 -13.55
N TRP A 156 -12.84 -7.25 -14.40
CA TRP A 156 -13.13 -6.15 -15.33
C TRP A 156 -14.62 -6.05 -15.61
N LYS A 157 -15.01 -4.94 -16.25
CA LYS A 157 -16.34 -4.72 -16.83
C LYS A 157 -16.30 -4.85 -18.36
N PRO A 158 -17.42 -5.23 -18.99
CA PRO A 158 -17.48 -5.33 -20.44
C PRO A 158 -17.39 -3.93 -21.06
N GLY A 159 -16.93 -3.86 -22.31
CA GLY A 159 -16.92 -2.60 -23.07
C GLY A 159 -18.34 -2.10 -23.32
N MET A 160 -18.52 -0.78 -23.41
CA MET A 160 -19.83 -0.17 -23.66
C MET A 160 -20.43 -0.55 -25.02
N GLY A 161 -19.58 -0.82 -26.01
CA GLY A 161 -19.98 -1.15 -27.37
C GLY A 161 -20.07 -2.64 -27.67
N VAL A 162 -20.05 -3.54 -26.67
CA VAL A 162 -20.05 -4.99 -26.91
C VAL A 162 -21.46 -5.58 -26.99
N HIS A 163 -21.61 -6.63 -27.82
CA HIS A 163 -22.86 -7.38 -27.91
C HIS A 163 -22.97 -8.43 -26.78
N PHE A 164 -24.19 -8.94 -26.57
CA PHE A 164 -24.47 -9.92 -25.51
C PHE A 164 -23.78 -11.27 -25.72
N ASP A 165 -23.36 -11.59 -26.95
CA ASP A 165 -22.62 -12.81 -27.32
C ASP A 165 -21.13 -12.76 -26.94
N THR A 166 -20.60 -11.59 -26.62
CA THR A 166 -19.16 -11.40 -26.39
C THR A 166 -18.70 -12.13 -25.13
N ASN A 167 -17.61 -12.88 -25.27
CA ASN A 167 -16.86 -13.49 -24.17
C ASN A 167 -15.38 -13.06 -24.23
N TYR A 168 -14.69 -13.15 -23.10
CA TYR A 168 -13.33 -12.63 -22.94
C TYR A 168 -12.33 -13.74 -22.62
N GLN A 169 -11.08 -13.55 -23.04
CA GLN A 169 -9.97 -14.38 -22.63
C GLN A 169 -8.82 -13.51 -22.13
N LEU A 170 -8.21 -13.93 -21.02
CA LEU A 170 -7.11 -13.23 -20.39
C LEU A 170 -5.83 -14.02 -20.61
N PHE A 171 -4.82 -13.31 -21.11
CA PHE A 171 -3.45 -13.80 -21.25
C PHE A 171 -2.53 -12.98 -20.35
N TYR A 172 -1.51 -13.61 -19.80
CA TYR A 172 -0.51 -12.93 -18.99
C TYR A 172 0.91 -13.43 -19.30
N TRP A 173 1.89 -12.59 -19.03
CA TRP A 173 3.31 -12.93 -19.13
C TRP A 173 4.13 -12.10 -18.16
N TYR A 174 5.23 -12.68 -17.69
CA TYR A 174 6.27 -11.98 -16.93
C TYR A 174 7.60 -12.67 -17.21
N GLU A 175 8.71 -11.95 -16.98
CA GLU A 175 10.04 -12.51 -17.19
C GLU A 175 10.26 -13.76 -16.33
N GLY A 176 10.54 -14.89 -16.97
CA GLY A 176 10.62 -16.22 -16.32
C GLY A 176 9.66 -17.24 -16.90
N LEU A 177 8.63 -16.80 -17.64
CA LEU A 177 7.78 -17.67 -18.45
C LEU A 177 8.31 -17.80 -19.89
N ASP A 178 8.28 -19.02 -20.43
CA ASP A 178 8.70 -19.31 -21.82
C ASP A 178 7.79 -18.66 -22.87
N HIS A 179 6.48 -18.56 -22.59
CA HIS A 179 5.46 -17.98 -23.46
C HIS A 179 4.35 -17.36 -22.62
N SER A 180 3.50 -16.54 -23.25
CA SER A 180 2.31 -16.00 -22.58
C SER A 180 1.32 -17.13 -22.25
N ALA A 181 0.80 -17.10 -21.04
CA ALA A 181 -0.12 -18.11 -20.51
C ALA A 181 -1.57 -17.58 -20.51
N GLU A 182 -2.53 -18.45 -20.81
CA GLU A 182 -3.96 -18.13 -20.65
C GLU A 182 -4.42 -18.37 -19.21
N CYS A 183 -5.35 -17.56 -18.74
CA CYS A 183 -6.09 -17.83 -17.51
C CYS A 183 -6.88 -19.14 -17.61
N THR A 184 -6.79 -19.98 -16.57
CA THR A 184 -7.51 -21.26 -16.51
C THR A 184 -8.68 -21.25 -15.51
N ASP A 185 -8.66 -20.38 -14.50
CA ASP A 185 -9.73 -20.22 -13.51
C ASP A 185 -10.42 -18.84 -13.67
N TYR A 186 -11.44 -18.81 -14.53
CA TYR A 186 -12.21 -17.60 -14.79
C TYR A 186 -13.32 -17.36 -13.76
N ILE A 187 -13.44 -16.10 -13.33
CA ILE A 187 -14.60 -15.60 -12.59
C ILE A 187 -15.68 -15.24 -13.60
N LYS A 188 -16.82 -15.93 -13.55
CA LYS A 188 -17.93 -15.73 -14.49
C LYS A 188 -19.09 -14.95 -13.89
N VAL A 189 -19.61 -13.99 -14.65
CA VAL A 189 -20.86 -13.27 -14.33
C VAL A 189 -21.79 -13.44 -15.53
N ASN A 190 -23.00 -13.96 -15.29
CA ASN A 190 -23.98 -14.27 -16.35
C ASN A 190 -23.40 -15.13 -17.50
N GLY A 191 -22.54 -16.10 -17.15
CA GLY A 191 -21.90 -17.01 -18.11
C GLY A 191 -20.70 -16.43 -18.88
N LYS A 192 -20.37 -15.15 -18.70
CA LYS A 192 -19.23 -14.47 -19.35
C LYS A 192 -18.02 -14.39 -18.43
N ASN A 193 -16.83 -14.51 -19.00
CA ASN A 193 -15.57 -14.33 -18.28
C ASN A 193 -15.38 -12.85 -17.92
N MET A 194 -15.41 -12.52 -16.63
CA MET A 194 -15.29 -11.15 -16.12
C MET A 194 -14.15 -10.97 -15.11
N GLY A 195 -13.35 -12.01 -14.92
CA GLY A 195 -12.20 -11.99 -14.03
C GLY A 195 -11.38 -13.25 -14.15
N CYS A 196 -10.21 -13.25 -13.53
CA CYS A 196 -9.28 -14.36 -13.51
C CYS A 196 -8.71 -14.54 -12.09
N ARG A 197 -8.66 -15.79 -11.63
CA ARG A 197 -7.81 -16.20 -10.50
C ARG A 197 -6.56 -16.84 -11.07
N PHE A 198 -5.42 -16.26 -10.72
CA PHE A 198 -4.14 -16.74 -11.23
C PHE A 198 -3.68 -17.96 -10.44
N PRO A 199 -2.91 -18.87 -11.07
CA PRO A 199 -2.22 -19.93 -10.34
C PRO A 199 -1.16 -19.33 -9.41
N TYR A 200 -0.45 -20.18 -8.68
CA TYR A 200 0.75 -19.75 -7.98
C TYR A 200 1.76 -19.17 -8.99
N LEU A 201 2.20 -17.93 -8.76
CA LEU A 201 3.12 -17.20 -9.63
C LEU A 201 4.51 -17.26 -9.02
N GLU A 202 5.40 -18.04 -9.62
CA GLU A 202 6.75 -18.23 -9.09
C GLU A 202 7.62 -17.02 -9.38
N SER A 203 8.17 -16.43 -8.31
CA SER A 203 9.10 -15.29 -8.36
C SER A 203 8.61 -14.15 -9.24
N SER A 204 7.30 -13.87 -9.29
CA SER A 204 6.68 -12.91 -10.23
C SER A 204 6.81 -11.44 -9.83
N ASP A 205 7.26 -11.17 -8.61
CA ASP A 205 7.29 -9.83 -8.01
C ASP A 205 8.52 -9.04 -8.44
N TYR A 206 8.49 -7.71 -8.26
CA TYR A 206 9.59 -6.79 -8.59
C TYR A 206 10.01 -6.76 -10.07
N LYS A 207 9.10 -7.17 -10.95
CA LYS A 207 9.23 -7.08 -12.40
C LYS A 207 7.88 -6.74 -13.00
N ASP A 208 7.92 -6.34 -14.27
CA ASP A 208 6.72 -6.04 -15.01
C ASP A 208 5.92 -7.33 -15.29
N PHE A 209 4.64 -7.26 -14.95
CA PHE A 209 3.63 -8.27 -15.18
C PHE A 209 2.65 -7.76 -16.23
N TYR A 210 2.65 -8.40 -17.39
CA TYR A 210 1.89 -7.98 -18.55
C TYR A 210 0.59 -8.78 -18.65
N ILE A 211 -0.53 -8.09 -18.85
CA ILE A 211 -1.85 -8.71 -19.03
C ILE A 211 -2.45 -8.21 -20.35
N CYS A 212 -3.01 -9.12 -21.13
CA CYS A 212 -3.86 -8.82 -22.28
C CYS A 212 -5.23 -9.45 -22.05
N VAL A 213 -6.29 -8.65 -22.13
CA VAL A 213 -7.66 -9.15 -22.20
C VAL A 213 -8.16 -8.95 -23.61
N ASN A 214 -8.35 -10.06 -24.32
CA ASN A 214 -8.97 -10.08 -25.64
C ASN A 214 -10.43 -10.57 -25.51
N GLY A 215 -11.16 -10.53 -26.62
CA GLY A 215 -12.51 -11.05 -26.66
C GLY A 215 -12.87 -11.63 -28.00
N SER A 216 -13.90 -12.47 -27.98
CA SER A 216 -14.47 -13.12 -29.14
C SER A 216 -15.98 -12.87 -29.17
N SER A 217 -16.49 -12.55 -30.36
CA SER A 217 -17.90 -12.30 -30.65
C SER A 217 -18.14 -12.65 -32.11
N GLU A 218 -19.33 -13.19 -32.40
CA GLU A 218 -19.75 -13.49 -33.77
C GLU A 218 -20.15 -12.21 -34.52
N SER A 219 -20.57 -11.19 -33.78
CA SER A 219 -21.13 -9.96 -34.32
C SER A 219 -20.07 -8.95 -34.73
N GLN A 220 -18.93 -8.90 -34.02
CA GLN A 220 -17.89 -7.91 -34.26
C GLN A 220 -16.54 -8.31 -33.65
N PRO A 221 -15.42 -7.83 -34.23
CA PRO A 221 -14.12 -7.96 -33.58
C PRO A 221 -14.05 -7.12 -32.30
N ILE A 222 -13.43 -7.68 -31.26
CA ILE A 222 -13.25 -7.02 -29.96
C ILE A 222 -11.83 -6.47 -29.85
N ARG A 223 -11.71 -5.21 -29.42
CA ARG A 223 -10.42 -4.53 -29.23
C ARG A 223 -9.74 -5.06 -27.96
N PRO A 224 -8.52 -5.61 -28.06
CA PRO A 224 -7.77 -6.02 -26.87
C PRO A 224 -7.41 -4.84 -25.98
N SER A 225 -7.35 -5.10 -24.68
CA SER A 225 -6.85 -4.18 -23.66
C SER A 225 -5.60 -4.75 -23.02
N TYR A 226 -4.54 -3.95 -22.97
CA TYR A 226 -3.25 -4.33 -22.37
C TYR A 226 -3.03 -3.60 -21.05
N PHE A 227 -2.37 -4.24 -20.10
CA PHE A 227 -2.07 -3.65 -18.78
C PHE A 227 -0.71 -4.13 -18.31
N ILE A 228 0.00 -3.25 -17.60
CA ILE A 228 1.30 -3.55 -17.01
C ILE A 228 1.19 -3.22 -15.53
N PHE A 229 1.53 -4.19 -14.69
CA PHE A 229 1.55 -4.04 -13.24
C PHE A 229 2.90 -4.48 -12.71
N GLN A 230 3.25 -4.03 -11.52
CA GLN A 230 4.25 -4.69 -10.70
C GLN A 230 3.54 -5.19 -9.45
N LEU A 231 3.54 -6.50 -9.22
CA LEU A 231 2.61 -7.13 -8.29
C LEU A 231 2.76 -6.64 -6.85
N GLN A 232 3.98 -6.31 -6.42
CA GLN A 232 4.25 -5.76 -5.09
C GLN A 232 3.49 -4.46 -4.81
N ASN A 233 3.17 -3.68 -5.86
CA ASN A 233 2.50 -2.38 -5.73
C ASN A 233 0.97 -2.48 -5.61
N ILE A 234 0.39 -3.67 -5.82
CA ILE A 234 -1.06 -3.92 -5.77
C ILE A 234 -1.42 -4.94 -4.67
N VAL A 235 -0.54 -5.10 -3.68
CA VAL A 235 -0.76 -6.02 -2.55
C VAL A 235 -1.82 -5.46 -1.61
N LYS A 236 -2.81 -6.30 -1.28
CA LYS A 236 -3.76 -6.07 -0.19
C LYS A 236 -3.50 -7.09 0.92
N PRO A 237 -2.85 -6.71 2.04
CA PRO A 237 -2.60 -7.64 3.13
C PRO A 237 -3.87 -8.07 3.87
N MET A 238 -3.73 -9.09 4.70
CA MET A 238 -4.75 -9.45 5.69
C MET A 238 -4.80 -8.41 6.84
N PRO A 239 -5.95 -8.23 7.51
CA PRO A 239 -6.02 -7.46 8.74
C PRO A 239 -5.10 -8.07 9.83
N PRO A 240 -4.52 -7.25 10.73
CA PRO A 240 -3.85 -7.74 11.92
C PRO A 240 -4.81 -8.46 12.87
N ASP A 241 -4.29 -9.47 13.58
CA ASP A 241 -5.04 -10.28 14.55
C ASP A 241 -4.53 -10.05 15.99
N TYR A 242 -5.25 -10.58 16.99
CA TYR A 242 -4.85 -10.57 18.41
C TYR A 242 -4.55 -9.18 18.98
N LEU A 243 -5.54 -8.30 18.90
CA LEU A 243 -5.45 -6.97 19.50
C LEU A 243 -5.46 -7.08 21.03
N SER A 244 -4.52 -6.39 21.67
CA SER A 244 -4.41 -6.30 23.12
C SER A 244 -4.32 -4.84 23.53
N LEU A 245 -5.30 -4.40 24.33
CA LEU A 245 -5.31 -3.10 24.99
C LEU A 245 -4.99 -3.30 26.46
N THR A 246 -3.89 -2.72 26.92
CA THR A 246 -3.49 -2.78 28.33
C THR A 246 -3.30 -1.37 28.88
N VAL A 247 -4.04 -1.06 29.94
CA VAL A 247 -3.87 0.18 30.70
C VAL A 247 -2.81 -0.09 31.78
N LYS A 248 -1.61 0.50 31.64
CA LYS A 248 -0.50 0.26 32.59
C LYS A 248 -0.65 1.10 33.85
N ASN A 249 -0.89 2.40 33.68
CA ASN A 249 -1.12 3.39 34.73
C ASN A 249 -2.44 4.14 34.44
N SER A 250 -2.77 5.19 35.20
CA SER A 250 -3.98 5.98 34.94
C SER A 250 -4.00 6.62 33.53
N GLU A 251 -2.82 6.93 32.99
CA GLU A 251 -2.65 7.71 31.76
C GLU A 251 -2.04 6.93 30.59
N GLU A 252 -1.31 5.82 30.83
CA GLU A 252 -0.58 5.11 29.78
C GLU A 252 -1.34 3.88 29.28
N ILE A 253 -1.66 3.89 27.99
CA ILE A 253 -2.31 2.79 27.27
C ILE A 253 -1.30 2.18 26.32
N ASN A 254 -1.14 0.87 26.42
CA ASN A 254 -0.28 0.11 25.54
C ASN A 254 -1.15 -0.74 24.61
N LEU A 255 -1.10 -0.45 23.32
CA LEU A 255 -1.77 -1.19 22.26
C LEU A 255 -0.76 -2.14 21.62
N LYS A 256 -1.17 -3.40 21.43
CA LYS A 256 -0.38 -4.44 20.77
C LYS A 256 -1.25 -5.23 19.81
N TRP A 257 -0.66 -5.71 18.73
CA TRP A 257 -1.30 -6.62 17.77
C TRP A 257 -0.26 -7.59 17.21
N ASN A 258 -0.74 -8.69 16.63
CA ASN A 258 0.11 -9.59 15.87
C ASN A 258 0.14 -9.16 14.40
N MET A 259 1.31 -9.32 13.78
CA MET A 259 1.42 -9.14 12.33
C MET A 259 0.47 -10.12 11.59
N PRO A 260 -0.09 -9.71 10.45
CA PRO A 260 -0.92 -10.58 9.65
C PRO A 260 -0.18 -11.86 9.26
N LYS A 261 -0.89 -12.99 9.23
CA LYS A 261 -0.32 -14.27 8.78
C LYS A 261 -0.13 -14.24 7.27
N GLY A 262 1.03 -14.66 6.79
CA GLY A 262 1.28 -14.75 5.36
C GLY A 262 2.77 -14.74 5.01
N PRO A 263 3.07 -14.66 3.70
CA PRO A 263 4.44 -14.59 3.19
C PRO A 263 5.08 -13.21 3.38
N ILE A 264 4.29 -12.18 3.69
CA ILE A 264 4.77 -10.79 3.81
C ILE A 264 5.71 -10.67 5.03
N PRO A 265 6.97 -10.22 4.83
CA PRO A 265 7.90 -10.03 5.94
C PRO A 265 7.43 -8.93 6.92
N ALA A 266 7.71 -9.09 8.21
CA ALA A 266 7.33 -8.13 9.26
C ALA A 266 7.78 -6.69 8.95
N LYS A 267 9.01 -6.54 8.44
CA LYS A 267 9.61 -5.25 8.06
C LYS A 267 8.90 -4.53 6.89
N CYS A 268 8.01 -5.22 6.17
CA CYS A 268 7.28 -4.67 5.04
C CYS A 268 5.92 -4.11 5.43
N PHE A 269 5.51 -4.21 6.69
CA PHE A 269 4.23 -3.66 7.13
C PHE A 269 4.36 -2.20 7.58
N ILE A 270 3.30 -1.44 7.30
CA ILE A 270 2.92 -0.23 8.02
C ILE A 270 1.49 -0.44 8.52
N TYR A 271 1.23 0.03 9.73
CA TYR A 271 -0.07 -0.07 10.38
C TYR A 271 -0.70 1.30 10.52
N GLU A 272 -2.02 1.33 10.38
CA GLU A 272 -2.84 2.46 10.77
C GLU A 272 -3.76 2.01 11.90
N ILE A 273 -3.79 2.82 12.95
CA ILE A 273 -4.52 2.56 14.18
C ILE A 273 -5.58 3.63 14.31
N GLU A 274 -6.83 3.21 14.39
CA GLU A 274 -7.94 4.05 14.80
C GLU A 274 -8.19 3.79 16.28
N PHE A 275 -8.06 4.83 17.10
CA PHE A 275 -8.26 4.74 18.54
C PHE A 275 -9.38 5.67 18.98
N THR A 276 -10.27 5.14 19.81
CA THR A 276 -11.46 5.84 20.31
C THR A 276 -11.46 5.87 21.84
N GLU A 277 -11.52 7.07 22.42
CA GLU A 277 -11.71 7.33 23.84
C GLU A 277 -13.03 8.07 24.07
N ASP A 278 -13.99 7.42 24.74
CA ASP A 278 -15.31 7.97 25.07
C ASP A 278 -16.03 8.69 23.89
N GLY A 279 -15.85 8.16 22.68
CA GLY A 279 -16.47 8.69 21.45
C GLY A 279 -15.60 9.69 20.68
N THR A 280 -14.47 10.13 21.22
CA THR A 280 -13.47 10.90 20.47
C THR A 280 -12.51 9.95 19.79
N THR A 281 -12.37 10.07 18.47
CA THR A 281 -11.55 9.15 17.65
C THR A 281 -10.40 9.90 17.00
N TRP A 282 -9.22 9.28 16.98
CA TRP A 282 -8.07 9.75 16.23
C TRP A 282 -7.35 8.60 15.54
N VAL A 283 -6.57 8.94 14.53
CA VAL A 283 -5.85 7.98 13.68
C VAL A 283 -4.37 8.27 13.75
N THR A 284 -3.56 7.21 13.86
CA THR A 284 -2.09 7.30 13.83
C THR A 284 -1.52 6.15 13.02
N THR A 285 -0.25 6.28 12.59
CA THR A 285 0.45 5.24 11.84
C THR A 285 1.76 4.85 12.51
N THR A 286 2.13 3.58 12.40
CA THR A 286 3.43 3.07 12.89
C THR A 286 3.90 1.88 12.08
N VAL A 287 5.20 1.59 12.13
CA VAL A 287 5.81 0.37 11.56
C VAL A 287 6.04 -0.71 12.62
N GLU A 288 5.85 -0.37 13.89
CA GLU A 288 5.98 -1.30 15.01
C GLU A 288 4.63 -2.00 15.29
N ASN A 289 4.68 -3.19 15.88
CA ASN A 289 3.48 -3.95 16.26
C ASN A 289 2.94 -3.54 17.64
N GLU A 290 3.52 -2.51 18.24
CA GLU A 290 3.12 -1.95 19.52
C GLU A 290 3.22 -0.43 19.50
N ILE A 291 2.32 0.24 20.22
CA ILE A 291 2.36 1.69 20.40
C ILE A 291 1.85 2.06 21.79
N GLN A 292 2.48 3.07 22.37
CA GLN A 292 2.04 3.67 23.61
C GLN A 292 1.27 4.96 23.31
N ILE A 293 0.05 5.04 23.83
CA ILE A 293 -0.84 6.19 23.70
C ILE A 293 -1.12 6.74 25.09
N THR A 294 -1.10 8.07 25.20
CA THR A 294 -1.51 8.78 26.40
C THR A 294 -3.01 9.02 26.37
N ARG A 295 -3.66 8.64 27.45
CA ARG A 295 -5.08 8.86 27.70
C ARG A 295 -5.38 10.33 27.90
N THR A 296 -6.50 10.80 27.38
CA THR A 296 -6.93 12.21 27.52
C THR A 296 -7.52 12.49 28.90
N SER A 297 -8.26 11.53 29.47
CA SER A 297 -8.88 11.66 30.78
C SER A 297 -8.69 10.41 31.65
N ASN A 298 -8.28 10.60 32.91
CA ASN A 298 -8.22 9.53 33.90
C ASN A 298 -9.59 8.89 34.20
N GLU A 299 -10.69 9.56 33.84
CA GLU A 299 -12.06 9.11 34.08
C GLU A 299 -12.69 8.37 32.89
N SER A 300 -11.99 8.16 31.78
CA SER A 300 -12.68 7.62 30.61
C SER A 300 -13.24 6.21 30.86
N GLN A 301 -14.40 5.94 30.27
CA GLN A 301 -15.19 4.75 30.60
C GLN A 301 -15.01 3.66 29.56
N LYS A 302 -14.66 4.03 28.33
CA LYS A 302 -14.51 3.11 27.21
C LYS A 302 -13.37 3.55 26.31
N LEU A 303 -12.43 2.63 26.10
CA LEU A 303 -11.32 2.78 25.16
C LEU A 303 -11.45 1.67 24.14
N CYS A 304 -11.38 1.98 22.85
CA CYS A 304 -11.41 0.98 21.78
C CYS A 304 -10.36 1.29 20.73
N PHE A 305 -9.92 0.26 20.02
CA PHE A 305 -9.05 0.46 18.88
C PHE A 305 -9.25 -0.60 17.79
N LEU A 306 -8.99 -0.18 16.57
CA LEU A 306 -8.91 -1.01 15.36
C LEU A 306 -7.55 -0.80 14.72
N VAL A 307 -7.05 -1.84 14.05
CA VAL A 307 -5.78 -1.77 13.32
C VAL A 307 -5.99 -2.31 11.91
N ARG A 308 -5.42 -1.64 10.91
CA ARG A 308 -5.28 -2.17 9.56
C ARG A 308 -3.83 -2.08 9.10
N SER A 309 -3.48 -2.83 8.08
CA SER A 309 -2.11 -2.91 7.58
C SER A 309 -2.01 -2.63 6.08
N LYS A 310 -0.87 -2.13 5.64
CA LYS A 310 -0.50 -1.92 4.23
C LYS A 310 0.98 -2.29 4.05
N VAL A 311 1.38 -2.61 2.82
CA VAL A 311 2.81 -2.77 2.49
C VAL A 311 3.47 -1.38 2.45
N ASN A 312 4.60 -1.24 3.15
CA ASN A 312 5.29 0.03 3.27
C ASN A 312 6.21 0.33 2.09
N ILE A 313 6.66 1.59 2.03
CA ILE A 313 7.47 2.14 0.92
C ILE A 313 8.83 1.46 0.71
N TYR A 314 9.31 0.68 1.68
CA TYR A 314 10.60 -0.01 1.57
C TYR A 314 10.47 -1.34 0.81
N CYS A 315 9.25 -1.87 0.68
CA CYS A 315 8.98 -3.12 0.01
C CYS A 315 8.13 -2.95 -1.26
N SER A 316 7.38 -1.86 -1.40
CA SER A 316 6.61 -1.53 -2.59
C SER A 316 6.45 -0.01 -2.75
N ASP A 317 6.27 0.48 -3.97
CA ASP A 317 6.05 1.91 -4.24
C ASP A 317 4.62 2.33 -3.89
N ASP A 318 3.68 1.39 -3.96
CA ASP A 318 2.29 1.57 -3.57
C ASP A 318 1.72 0.31 -2.90
N GLY A 319 0.46 0.32 -2.49
CA GLY A 319 -0.23 -0.83 -1.92
C GLY A 319 -1.65 -0.50 -1.47
N ILE A 320 -2.39 -1.54 -1.14
CA ILE A 320 -3.80 -1.44 -0.75
C ILE A 320 -3.89 -1.70 0.75
N TRP A 321 -4.64 -0.84 1.46
CA TRP A 321 -4.94 -1.09 2.87
C TRP A 321 -5.78 -2.36 3.04
N SER A 322 -5.44 -3.14 4.06
CA SER A 322 -6.28 -4.25 4.51
C SER A 322 -7.64 -3.73 4.98
N GLU A 323 -8.57 -4.65 5.18
CA GLU A 323 -9.72 -4.36 6.04
C GLU A 323 -9.24 -4.01 7.46
N TRP A 324 -10.09 -3.33 8.21
CA TRP A 324 -9.87 -3.14 9.65
C TRP A 324 -9.95 -4.48 10.38
N SER A 325 -9.15 -4.63 11.43
CA SER A 325 -9.30 -5.72 12.40
C SER A 325 -10.63 -5.64 13.13
N ASP A 326 -10.97 -6.69 13.86
CA ASP A 326 -12.03 -6.61 14.86
C ASP A 326 -11.69 -5.55 15.92
N GLU A 327 -12.72 -4.83 16.39
CA GLU A 327 -12.56 -3.79 17.42
C GLU A 327 -12.22 -4.44 18.78
N GLN A 328 -11.16 -3.96 19.44
CA GLN A 328 -10.84 -4.36 20.80
C GLN A 328 -11.11 -3.21 21.76
N CYS A 329 -12.00 -3.44 22.72
CA CYS A 329 -12.36 -2.47 23.73
C CYS A 329 -11.93 -2.86 25.14
N TRP A 330 -11.60 -1.85 25.94
CA TRP A 330 -11.50 -1.90 27.38
C TRP A 330 -12.61 -1.03 27.99
N LYS A 331 -13.21 -1.50 29.08
CA LYS A 331 -14.20 -0.76 29.85
C LYS A 331 -13.66 -0.53 31.26
N GLY A 332 -13.83 0.69 31.77
CA GLY A 332 -13.45 1.07 33.12
C GLY A 332 -14.11 0.21 34.19
N ASP A 333 -13.52 0.17 35.39
CA ASP A 333 -13.89 -0.74 36.48
C ASP A 333 -15.39 -0.75 36.82
N ILE A 334 -16.10 -1.69 36.21
CA ILE A 334 -17.49 -2.08 36.53
C ILE A 334 -17.59 -2.55 38.00
N TRP A 335 -16.45 -2.90 38.63
CA TRP A 335 -16.35 -3.30 40.03
C TRP A 335 -16.75 -2.20 41.00
N LYS A 336 -16.55 -0.91 40.70
CA LYS A 336 -16.98 0.18 41.59
C LYS A 336 -18.50 0.25 41.66
N GLU A 337 -19.20 0.19 40.53
CA GLU A 337 -20.67 0.16 40.52
C GLU A 337 -21.23 -1.13 41.13
N THR A 338 -20.59 -2.26 40.86
CA THR A 338 -21.00 -3.57 41.38
C THR A 338 -20.82 -3.64 42.90
N LEU A 339 -19.69 -3.16 43.44
CA LEU A 339 -19.44 -3.10 44.89
C LEU A 339 -20.42 -2.16 45.58
N VAL A 340 -20.75 -1.00 44.99
CA VAL A 340 -21.77 -0.10 45.52
C VAL A 340 -23.13 -0.81 45.57
N PHE A 341 -23.52 -1.50 44.49
CA PHE A 341 -24.75 -2.30 44.46
C PHE A 341 -24.80 -3.41 45.52
N PHE A 342 -23.68 -4.07 45.79
CA PHE A 342 -23.59 -5.10 46.82
C PHE A 342 -23.57 -4.53 48.24
N LEU A 343 -22.94 -3.38 48.49
CA LEU A 343 -22.82 -2.78 49.82
C LEU A 343 -24.12 -2.11 50.30
N ILE A 344 -24.95 -1.60 49.38
CA ILE A 344 -26.21 -0.92 49.71
C ILE A 344 -27.17 -1.81 50.54
N PRO A 345 -27.49 -3.07 50.14
CA PRO A 345 -28.32 -3.97 50.93
C PRO A 345 -27.77 -4.25 52.34
N PHE A 346 -26.46 -4.46 52.48
CA PHE A 346 -25.84 -4.71 53.79
C PHE A 346 -25.96 -3.50 54.72
N ALA A 347 -25.80 -2.29 54.18
CA ALA A 347 -26.01 -1.06 54.94
C ALA A 347 -27.46 -0.94 55.44
N PHE A 348 -28.45 -1.24 54.60
CA PHE A 348 -29.87 -1.22 54.98
C PHE A 348 -30.20 -2.25 56.06
N VAL A 349 -29.68 -3.48 55.94
CA VAL A 349 -29.89 -4.53 56.96
C VAL A 349 -29.28 -4.12 58.29
N SER A 350 -28.07 -3.57 58.28
CA SER A 350 -27.38 -3.11 59.50
C SER A 350 -28.15 -1.98 60.20
N ILE A 351 -28.66 -1.00 59.45
CA ILE A 351 -29.51 0.07 59.98
C ILE A 351 -30.81 -0.50 60.55
N PHE A 352 -31.45 -1.45 59.87
CA PHE A 352 -32.69 -2.06 60.34
C PHE A 352 -32.49 -2.81 61.66
N VAL A 353 -31.39 -3.56 61.81
CA VAL A 353 -31.02 -4.23 63.06
C VAL A 353 -30.76 -3.23 64.17
N LEU A 354 -30.06 -2.11 63.88
CA LEU A 354 -29.84 -1.04 64.85
C LEU A 354 -31.15 -0.39 65.32
N VAL A 355 -32.09 -0.14 64.41
CA VAL A 355 -33.41 0.42 64.76
C VAL A 355 -34.20 -0.55 65.62
N ILE A 356 -34.25 -1.85 65.27
CA ILE A 356 -34.94 -2.87 66.06
C ILE A 356 -34.33 -2.98 67.46
N THR A 357 -32.99 -3.05 67.55
CA THR A 357 -32.31 -3.14 68.84
C THR A 357 -32.55 -1.89 69.69
N CYS A 358 -32.53 -0.69 69.12
CA CYS A 358 -32.93 0.54 69.81
C CYS A 358 -34.40 0.52 70.27
N LEU A 359 -35.33 0.04 69.44
CA LEU A 359 -36.75 -0.09 69.82
C LEU A 359 -36.97 -1.11 70.93
N LEU A 360 -36.24 -2.23 70.91
CA LEU A 360 -36.28 -3.24 71.97
C LEU A 360 -35.70 -2.70 73.28
N LEU A 361 -34.58 -1.99 73.23
CA LEU A 361 -33.99 -1.32 74.40
C LEU A 361 -34.92 -0.22 74.95
N TYR A 362 -35.59 0.52 74.07
CA TYR A 362 -36.59 1.52 74.47
C TYR A 362 -37.79 0.84 75.16
N LYS A 363 -38.32 -0.25 74.58
CA LYS A 363 -39.40 -1.02 75.20
C LYS A 363 -38.99 -1.66 76.52
N GLN A 364 -37.79 -2.23 76.62
CA GLN A 364 -37.29 -2.75 77.89
C GLN A 364 -37.14 -1.66 78.95
N ARG A 365 -36.64 -0.46 78.59
CA ARG A 365 -36.59 0.68 79.52
C ARG A 365 -37.99 1.16 79.92
N ALA A 366 -38.96 1.16 79.03
CA ALA A 366 -40.36 1.51 79.33
C ALA A 366 -41.04 0.46 80.22
N LEU A 367 -40.79 -0.84 79.98
CA LEU A 367 -41.23 -1.94 80.84
C LEU A 367 -40.58 -1.89 82.23
N LEU A 368 -39.28 -1.59 82.30
CA LEU A 368 -38.59 -1.39 83.58
C LEU A 368 -39.10 -0.17 84.35
N LYS A 369 -39.50 0.91 83.66
CA LYS A 369 -40.18 2.05 84.27
C LYS A 369 -41.55 1.66 84.83
N THR A 370 -42.39 1.01 84.02
CA THR A 370 -43.72 0.56 84.47
C THR A 370 -43.68 -0.46 85.61
N PHE A 371 -42.70 -1.39 85.62
CA PHE A 371 -42.47 -2.27 86.77
C PHE A 371 -41.96 -1.51 88.00
N ARG A 372 -41.14 -0.47 87.84
CA ARG A 372 -40.67 0.37 88.95
C ARG A 372 -41.82 1.20 89.53
N ASP A 373 -42.72 1.68 88.69
CA ASP A 373 -43.92 2.44 89.09
C ASP A 373 -44.96 1.52 89.78
N GLN A 374 -45.21 0.31 89.26
CA GLN A 374 -46.06 -0.69 89.95
C GLN A 374 -45.49 -1.14 91.30
N LYS A 375 -44.16 -1.21 91.43
CA LYS A 375 -43.51 -1.55 92.70
C LYS A 375 -43.56 -0.39 93.70
N ALA A 376 -43.66 0.85 93.24
CA ALA A 376 -43.89 2.02 94.08
C ALA A 376 -45.33 2.06 94.61
N GLU A 377 -46.34 1.77 93.78
CA GLU A 377 -47.74 1.66 94.22
C GLU A 377 -47.98 0.48 95.17
N ALA A 378 -47.32 -0.67 94.96
CA ALA A 378 -47.42 -1.81 95.87
C ALA A 378 -46.80 -1.52 97.26
N PHE A 379 -45.81 -0.62 97.35
CA PHE A 379 -45.19 -0.26 98.62
C PHE A 379 -46.02 0.78 99.42
N GLU A 380 -46.89 1.54 98.76
CA GLU A 380 -47.81 2.48 99.41
C GLU A 380 -49.02 1.79 100.07
N ILE A 381 -49.46 0.63 99.55
CA ILE A 381 -50.61 -0.11 100.09
C ILE A 381 -50.26 -0.89 101.37
N THR A 382 -48.98 -1.18 101.63
CA THR A 382 -48.51 -1.86 102.86
C THR A 382 -48.28 -0.94 104.07
N LYS A 383 -48.53 0.38 103.98
CA LYS A 383 -48.47 1.30 105.12
C LYS A 383 -49.84 1.98 105.37
N LYS A 384 -50.80 1.23 105.92
CA LYS A 384 -51.93 1.82 106.67
C LYS A 384 -51.96 1.26 108.10
N PRO A 385 -52.09 2.11 109.14
CA PRO A 385 -51.88 1.72 110.53
C PRO A 385 -53.12 1.05 111.14
N PHE A 386 -52.90 0.00 111.93
CA PHE A 386 -53.89 -0.55 112.86
C PHE A 386 -53.95 0.37 114.09
N LYS A 387 -55.14 0.93 114.36
CA LYS A 387 -55.43 1.78 115.51
C LYS A 387 -56.47 1.05 116.34
N SER A 388 -56.12 0.65 117.57
CA SER A 388 -57.09 0.27 118.59
C SER A 388 -56.70 0.90 119.93
N THR A 389 -57.60 1.71 120.45
CA THR A 389 -57.53 2.44 121.71
C THR A 389 -58.55 1.81 122.65
N SER A 390 -58.16 1.48 123.89
CA SER A 390 -58.94 1.80 125.10
C SER A 390 -58.22 1.34 126.39
N THR A 391 -57.75 2.33 127.14
CA THR A 391 -57.95 2.59 128.59
C THR A 391 -58.60 1.52 129.49
N PHE A 392 -58.07 1.32 130.71
CA PHE A 392 -58.58 1.80 132.03
C PHE A 392 -57.63 1.30 133.17
N GLN A 393 -57.03 2.19 134.00
CA GLN A 393 -57.26 2.44 135.46
C GLN A 393 -57.08 1.21 136.39
N THR A 394 -56.47 1.20 137.58
CA THR A 394 -56.10 2.19 138.62
C THR A 394 -55.29 1.46 139.71
N ASN A 395 -54.49 2.22 140.46
CA ASN A 395 -53.76 1.91 141.72
C ASN A 395 -52.46 1.10 141.65
#